data_AF-A0A6P5XB89-F1
#
_entry.id   AF-A0A6P5XB89-F1
#
_cell.length_a   1.000
_cell.length_b   1.000
_cell.length_c   1.000
_cell.angle_alpha   90.00
_cell.angle_beta   90.00
_cell.angle_gamma   90.00
#
_symmetry.space_group_name_H-M   'P 1'
#
loop_
_entity.id
_entity.type
_entity.pdbx_description
1 polymer ?
#
loop_
_entity_poly.entity_id
_entity_poly.type
_entity_poly.pdbx_seq_one_letter_code
_entity_poly.pdbx_strand_id
1 'polypeptide(L)'
;MDEGQKCAAEGSPEAQVFLAIPPEGSISKGELQAKKARPFSFKIGCSQAGKNKWVDMGKQVSRKVQHVEDKVKDLLIRIQNGEAIGKGDINSLKARKLIVAQTWKGYTVRKGPNYAPKRKKVATNLTGDWKELEFKEYNFNAKGPPAEAGHLHPLLKARIGPYIYQLHLAFNKCHLIVYMELKFLGLILYSGETTIEEHISSDGWCVLRRCQQTISLKAGS
;
A
#
# COMPACT_ATOMS: atom_id res chain seq x y z
N MET A 1 -10.22 18.71 -21.58
CA MET A 1 -8.77 18.40 -21.56
C MET A 1 -8.07 19.45 -22.40
N ASP A 2 -7.07 20.12 -21.83
CA ASP A 2 -6.30 21.17 -22.51
C ASP A 2 -5.51 20.62 -23.71
N GLU A 3 -4.98 19.39 -23.63
CA GLU A 3 -4.28 18.78 -24.77
C GLU A 3 -5.20 18.42 -25.94
N GLY A 4 -6.41 17.93 -25.66
CA GLY A 4 -7.39 17.59 -26.71
C GLY A 4 -7.85 18.82 -27.49
N GLN A 5 -8.07 19.95 -26.82
CA GLN A 5 -8.41 21.22 -27.47
C GLN A 5 -7.26 21.75 -28.33
N LYS A 6 -6.01 21.64 -27.85
CA LYS A 6 -4.83 22.01 -28.62
C LYS A 6 -4.65 21.13 -29.86
N CYS A 7 -4.93 19.83 -29.75
CA CYS A 7 -4.92 18.93 -30.91
C CYS A 7 -6.01 19.29 -31.94
N ALA A 8 -7.18 19.75 -31.49
CA ALA A 8 -8.23 20.22 -32.39
C ALA A 8 -7.84 21.52 -33.11
N ALA A 9 -7.12 22.44 -32.45
CA ALA A 9 -6.68 23.70 -33.04
C ALA A 9 -5.44 23.55 -33.95
N GLU A 10 -4.36 22.99 -33.41
CA GLU A 10 -3.04 22.94 -34.06
C GLU A 10 -2.81 21.63 -34.83
N GLY A 11 -3.74 20.67 -34.76
CA GLY A 11 -3.59 19.33 -35.32
C GLY A 11 -2.94 18.33 -34.37
N SER A 12 -3.05 17.06 -34.73
CA SER A 12 -2.60 15.94 -33.91
C SER A 12 -1.08 15.89 -33.79
N PRO A 13 -0.51 15.42 -32.66
CA PRO A 13 0.93 15.39 -32.45
C PRO A 13 1.70 14.66 -33.55
N GLU A 14 1.08 13.66 -34.18
CA GLU A 14 1.61 12.90 -35.31
C GLU A 14 1.70 13.72 -36.60
N ALA A 15 0.61 14.39 -36.97
CA ALA A 15 0.54 15.26 -38.14
C ALA A 15 1.50 16.43 -37.99
N GLN A 16 1.57 17.00 -36.78
CA GLN A 16 2.51 18.07 -36.53
C GLN A 16 3.98 17.61 -36.54
N VAL A 17 4.29 16.35 -36.22
CA VAL A 17 5.67 15.79 -36.37
C VAL A 17 5.98 15.60 -37.84
N PHE A 18 5.01 15.13 -38.63
CA PHE A 18 5.14 14.97 -40.07
C PHE A 18 5.36 16.30 -40.82
N LEU A 19 4.64 17.36 -40.43
CA LEU A 19 4.82 18.71 -40.99
C LEU A 19 6.18 19.33 -40.63
N ALA A 20 6.78 18.94 -39.50
CA ALA A 20 8.10 19.42 -39.09
C ALA A 20 9.25 18.78 -39.90
N ILE A 21 8.96 17.71 -40.66
CA ILE A 21 9.95 17.02 -41.49
C ILE A 21 9.86 17.57 -42.93
N PRO A 22 10.97 18.15 -43.45
CA PRO A 22 11.01 18.66 -44.80
C PRO A 22 10.87 17.51 -45.83
N PRO A 23 10.27 17.77 -47.00
CA PRO A 23 10.04 16.75 -48.02
C PRO A 23 11.34 16.17 -48.60
N GLU A 24 12.44 16.92 -48.60
CA GLU A 24 13.74 16.51 -49.16
C GLU A 24 14.88 16.42 -48.13
N GLY A 25 14.55 16.23 -46.84
CA GLY A 25 15.57 16.17 -45.80
C GLY A 25 15.29 15.15 -44.71
N SER A 26 16.36 14.58 -44.17
CA SER A 26 16.33 13.68 -43.02
C SER A 26 16.83 14.41 -41.78
N ILE A 27 15.98 14.58 -40.76
CA ILE A 27 16.32 15.35 -39.55
C ILE A 27 16.70 14.41 -38.40
N SER A 28 17.67 14.82 -37.59
CA SER A 28 18.04 14.11 -36.36
C SER A 28 16.91 14.20 -35.32
N LYS A 29 16.73 13.15 -34.51
CA LYS A 29 15.67 13.12 -33.49
C LYS A 29 15.80 14.28 -32.47
N GLY A 30 17.03 14.74 -32.21
CA GLY A 30 17.31 15.86 -31.31
C GLY A 30 16.85 17.21 -31.87
N GLU A 31 17.09 17.48 -33.16
CA GLU A 31 16.65 18.73 -33.80
C GLU A 31 15.12 18.80 -33.95
N LEU A 32 14.48 17.67 -34.23
CA LEU A 32 13.02 17.56 -34.25
C LEU A 32 12.41 17.83 -32.86
N GLN A 33 13.08 17.37 -31.80
CA GLN A 33 12.66 17.66 -30.42
C GLN A 33 12.88 19.13 -30.06
N ALA A 34 13.96 19.77 -30.54
CA ALA A 34 14.26 21.18 -30.29
C ALA A 34 13.28 22.13 -31.01
N LYS A 35 12.88 21.81 -32.25
CA LYS A 35 11.86 22.57 -32.99
C LYS A 35 10.46 22.47 -32.38
N LYS A 36 10.22 21.50 -31.51
CA LYS A 36 8.92 21.22 -30.91
C LYS A 36 8.88 21.71 -29.46
N ALA A 37 8.01 22.67 -29.18
CA ALA A 37 7.86 23.28 -27.86
C ALA A 37 7.44 22.32 -26.73
N ARG A 38 7.07 21.05 -27.02
CA ARG A 38 6.62 20.08 -25.99
C ARG A 38 7.25 18.69 -26.18
N PRO A 39 8.16 18.27 -25.28
CA PRO A 39 8.82 16.97 -25.38
C PRO A 39 7.85 15.78 -25.19
N PHE A 40 6.76 15.95 -24.43
CA PHE A 40 5.80 14.87 -24.16
C PHE A 40 4.92 14.53 -25.37
N SER A 41 4.32 15.53 -26.02
CA SER A 41 3.53 15.34 -27.23
C SER A 41 4.40 14.88 -28.41
N PHE A 42 5.66 15.32 -28.46
CA PHE A 42 6.63 14.86 -29.46
C PHE A 42 6.89 13.35 -29.38
N LYS A 43 7.16 12.81 -28.17
CA LYS A 43 7.40 11.37 -27.98
C LYS A 43 6.20 10.52 -28.42
N ILE A 44 4.99 10.98 -28.09
CA ILE A 44 3.74 10.32 -28.47
C ILE A 44 3.53 10.41 -29.99
N GLY A 45 3.75 11.59 -30.58
CA GLY A 45 3.65 11.84 -32.01
C GLY A 45 4.59 10.96 -32.84
N CYS A 46 5.87 10.85 -32.47
CA CYS A 46 6.81 9.97 -33.16
C CYS A 46 6.40 8.49 -33.09
N SER A 47 5.96 8.03 -31.91
CA SER A 47 5.55 6.64 -31.73
C SER A 47 4.36 6.27 -32.61
N GLN A 48 3.36 7.14 -32.70
CA GLN A 48 2.16 6.87 -33.47
C GLN A 48 2.36 7.12 -34.98
N ALA A 49 3.14 8.12 -35.36
CA ALA A 49 3.52 8.34 -36.76
C ALA A 49 4.31 7.15 -37.34
N GLY A 50 5.15 6.50 -36.52
CA GLY A 50 5.81 5.24 -36.90
C GLY A 50 4.82 4.07 -37.05
N LYS A 51 3.84 3.93 -36.16
CA LYS A 51 2.78 2.91 -36.27
C LYS A 51 1.95 3.09 -37.55
N ASN A 52 1.67 4.33 -37.91
CA ASN A 52 0.94 4.69 -39.13
C ASN A 52 1.82 4.66 -40.40
N LYS A 53 3.12 4.32 -40.27
CA LYS A 53 4.10 4.28 -41.36
C LYS A 53 4.25 5.62 -42.12
N TRP A 54 3.97 6.75 -41.47
CA TRP A 54 4.10 8.09 -42.06
C TRP A 54 5.56 8.54 -42.15
N VAL A 55 6.36 8.09 -41.19
CA VAL A 55 7.77 8.40 -41.03
C VAL A 55 8.57 7.13 -40.80
N ASP A 56 9.76 7.07 -41.38
CA ASP A 56 10.71 6.00 -41.09
C ASP A 56 11.61 6.42 -39.92
N MET A 57 11.63 5.63 -38.85
CA MET A 57 12.39 5.92 -37.64
C MET A 57 13.72 5.14 -37.67
N GLY A 58 14.63 5.56 -38.54
CA GLY A 58 16.03 5.11 -38.56
C GLY A 58 16.94 5.98 -37.68
N LYS A 59 18.26 5.98 -37.99
CA LYS A 59 19.20 6.96 -37.40
C LYS A 59 18.84 8.40 -37.74
N GLN A 60 18.21 8.62 -38.89
CA GLN A 60 17.61 9.87 -39.31
C GLN A 60 16.14 9.63 -39.64
N VAL A 61 15.29 10.60 -39.33
CA VAL A 61 13.84 10.50 -39.56
C VAL A 61 13.54 11.06 -40.94
N SER A 62 12.99 10.23 -41.82
CA SER A 62 12.58 10.61 -43.17
C SER A 62 11.08 10.42 -43.38
N ARG A 63 10.52 11.18 -44.31
CA ARG A 63 9.11 11.16 -44.66
C ARG A 63 8.84 10.08 -45.71
N LYS A 64 7.88 9.18 -45.44
CA LYS A 64 7.54 8.08 -46.37
C LYS A 64 6.35 8.40 -47.29
N VAL A 65 5.50 9.34 -46.87
CA VAL A 65 4.24 9.67 -47.55
C VAL A 65 4.21 11.15 -47.92
N GLN A 66 3.74 11.50 -49.12
CA GLN A 66 3.68 12.89 -49.58
C GLN A 66 2.50 13.68 -48.97
N HIS A 67 1.37 13.04 -48.69
CA HIS A 67 0.21 13.70 -48.08
C HIS A 67 -0.37 12.84 -46.95
N VAL A 68 -0.73 13.46 -45.84
CA VAL A 68 -1.30 12.79 -44.66
C VAL A 68 -2.57 13.53 -44.26
N GLU A 69 -3.66 12.78 -44.13
CA GLU A 69 -4.92 13.25 -43.58
C GLU A 69 -4.94 13.04 -42.06
N ASP A 70 -5.21 14.11 -41.30
CA ASP A 70 -5.27 14.07 -39.85
C ASP A 70 -6.65 13.63 -39.34
N LYS A 71 -6.90 12.32 -39.44
CA LYS A 71 -8.15 11.69 -38.97
C LYS A 71 -8.46 11.99 -37.51
N VAL A 72 -7.44 12.16 -36.67
CA VAL A 72 -7.62 12.39 -35.23
C VAL A 72 -8.13 13.81 -34.97
N LYS A 73 -7.64 14.80 -35.72
CA LYS A 73 -8.17 16.18 -35.67
C LYS A 73 -9.63 16.21 -36.12
N ASP A 74 -9.96 15.56 -37.22
CA ASP A 74 -11.34 15.52 -37.73
C ASP A 74 -12.29 14.88 -36.71
N LEU A 75 -11.89 13.78 -36.09
CA LEU A 75 -12.66 13.15 -35.02
C LEU A 75 -12.83 14.09 -33.81
N LEU A 76 -11.79 14.81 -33.40
CA LEU A 76 -11.88 15.76 -32.28
C LEU A 76 -12.82 16.94 -32.58
N ILE A 77 -12.80 17.48 -33.81
CA ILE A 77 -13.71 18.53 -34.25
C ILE A 77 -15.16 18.03 -34.24
N ARG A 78 -15.41 16.82 -34.73
CA ARG A 78 -16.74 16.19 -34.68
C ARG A 78 -17.25 16.01 -33.24
N ILE A 79 -16.38 15.62 -32.31
CA ILE A 79 -16.72 15.55 -30.88
C ILE A 79 -17.09 16.94 -30.34
N GLN A 80 -16.35 17.98 -30.72
CA GLN A 80 -16.61 19.35 -30.28
C GLN A 80 -17.96 19.87 -30.80
N ASN A 81 -18.34 19.47 -32.01
CA ASN A 81 -19.63 19.80 -32.63
C ASN A 81 -20.79 18.94 -32.09
N GLY A 82 -20.52 17.96 -31.23
CA GLY A 82 -21.53 17.08 -30.65
C GLY A 82 -22.01 15.96 -31.58
N GLU A 83 -21.27 15.66 -32.64
CA GLU A 83 -21.61 14.57 -33.56
C GLU A 83 -21.34 13.18 -32.97
N ALA A 84 -22.14 12.20 -33.37
CA ALA A 84 -21.98 10.82 -32.93
C ALA A 84 -20.80 10.14 -33.65
N ILE A 85 -19.90 9.53 -32.88
CA ILE A 85 -18.71 8.84 -33.37
C ILE A 85 -18.77 7.36 -32.98
N GLY A 86 -18.14 6.50 -33.80
CA GLY A 86 -18.02 5.07 -33.52
C GLY A 86 -17.32 4.78 -32.18
N LYS A 87 -17.77 3.74 -31.47
CA LYS A 87 -17.18 3.33 -30.18
C LYS A 87 -15.69 2.99 -30.27
N GLY A 88 -15.22 2.48 -31.40
CA GLY A 88 -13.81 2.17 -31.65
C GLY A 88 -12.92 3.41 -31.59
N ASP A 89 -13.33 4.49 -32.24
CA ASP A 89 -12.60 5.76 -32.26
C ASP A 89 -12.62 6.44 -30.89
N ILE A 90 -13.74 6.38 -30.18
CA ILE A 90 -13.83 6.89 -28.80
C ILE A 90 -12.82 6.17 -27.90
N ASN A 91 -12.69 4.84 -28.02
CA ASN A 91 -11.74 4.07 -27.24
C ASN A 91 -10.28 4.40 -27.60
N SER A 92 -9.99 4.60 -28.89
CA SER A 92 -8.64 4.99 -29.34
C SER A 92 -8.25 6.38 -28.81
N LEU A 93 -9.18 7.35 -28.82
CA LEU A 93 -8.97 8.69 -28.28
C LEU A 93 -8.84 8.69 -26.75
N LYS A 94 -9.60 7.85 -26.04
CA LYS A 94 -9.46 7.64 -24.58
C LYS A 94 -8.11 7.03 -24.22
N ALA A 95 -7.66 6.01 -24.96
CA ALA A 95 -6.36 5.37 -24.74
C ALA A 95 -5.20 6.37 -24.91
N ARG A 96 -5.35 7.33 -25.82
CA ARG A 96 -4.40 8.44 -26.06
C ARG A 96 -4.54 9.60 -25.06
N LYS A 97 -5.48 9.52 -24.10
CA LYS A 97 -5.80 10.56 -23.12
C LYS A 97 -6.20 11.92 -23.74
N LEU A 98 -6.71 11.91 -24.97
CA LEU A 98 -7.15 13.13 -25.66
C LEU A 98 -8.56 13.58 -25.21
N ILE A 99 -9.39 12.62 -24.83
CA ILE A 99 -10.74 12.84 -24.32
C ILE A 99 -10.93 12.18 -22.96
N VAL A 100 -11.76 12.78 -22.12
CA VAL A 100 -12.17 12.24 -20.82
C VAL A 100 -13.69 12.14 -20.81
N ALA A 101 -14.21 10.98 -20.44
CA ALA A 101 -15.64 10.82 -20.23
C ALA A 101 -16.03 11.48 -18.90
N GLN A 102 -16.75 12.60 -18.97
CA GLN A 102 -17.32 13.24 -17.80
C GLN A 102 -18.65 12.55 -17.49
N THR A 103 -18.72 11.85 -16.36
CA THR A 103 -19.98 11.24 -15.90
C THR A 103 -20.65 12.18 -14.92
N TRP A 104 -21.89 12.57 -15.22
CA TRP A 104 -22.72 13.31 -14.28
C TRP A 104 -23.71 12.36 -13.64
N LYS A 105 -23.72 12.32 -12.30
CA LYS A 105 -24.64 11.50 -11.52
C LYS A 105 -25.75 12.39 -10.99
N GLY A 106 -26.90 12.32 -11.62
CA GLY A 106 -28.13 12.94 -11.12
C GLY A 106 -28.91 11.94 -10.27
N TYR A 107 -29.43 12.40 -9.12
CA TYR A 107 -30.38 11.62 -8.33
C TYR A 107 -31.74 12.32 -8.35
N THR A 108 -32.78 11.55 -8.62
CA THR A 108 -34.15 12.01 -8.44
C THR A 108 -34.71 11.33 -7.21
N VAL A 109 -34.90 12.10 -6.14
CA VAL A 109 -35.46 11.58 -4.88
C VAL A 109 -36.97 11.65 -4.96
N ARG A 110 -37.64 10.52 -4.70
CA ARG A 110 -39.11 10.44 -4.56
C ARG A 110 -39.45 10.08 -3.12
N LYS A 111 -40.62 10.51 -2.65
CA LYS A 111 -41.14 10.12 -1.33
C LYS A 111 -41.39 8.62 -1.35
N GLY A 112 -40.68 7.88 -0.50
CA GLY A 112 -40.89 6.44 -0.30
C GLY A 112 -42.04 6.16 0.67
N PRO A 113 -42.42 4.89 0.86
CA PRO A 113 -43.50 4.49 1.76
C PRO A 113 -43.26 4.89 3.22
N ASN A 114 -41.99 4.96 3.66
CA ASN A 114 -41.60 5.40 5.00
C ASN A 114 -41.29 6.91 5.08
N TYR A 115 -41.77 7.71 4.11
CA TYR A 115 -41.56 9.15 4.13
C TYR A 115 -42.33 9.81 5.30
N ALA A 116 -41.58 10.38 6.24
CA ALA A 116 -42.14 11.15 7.35
C ALA A 116 -41.75 12.64 7.22
N PRO A 117 -42.72 13.58 7.23
CA PRO A 117 -42.45 15.02 7.16
C PRO A 117 -41.60 15.55 8.32
N LYS A 118 -41.69 14.89 9.47
CA LYS A 118 -40.84 15.13 10.64
C LYS A 118 -39.97 13.90 10.86
N ARG A 119 -38.67 14.12 11.03
CA ARG A 119 -37.69 13.06 11.35
C ARG A 119 -38.05 12.46 12.70
N LYS A 120 -38.54 11.21 12.71
CA LYS A 120 -38.72 10.44 13.96
C LYS A 120 -37.34 10.24 14.60
N LYS A 121 -37.19 10.57 15.89
CA LYS A 121 -35.99 10.25 16.66
C LYS A 121 -36.10 8.77 17.03
N VAL A 122 -35.36 7.94 16.31
CA VAL A 122 -35.22 6.52 16.56
C VAL A 122 -34.32 6.35 17.81
N ALA A 123 -34.65 5.44 18.72
CA ALA A 123 -33.82 5.24 19.91
C ALA A 123 -32.47 4.62 19.55
N THR A 124 -31.42 5.10 20.22
CA THR A 124 -30.03 4.63 20.04
C THR A 124 -29.64 3.62 21.12
N ASN A 125 -30.22 3.73 22.32
CA ASN A 125 -29.88 2.92 23.49
C ASN A 125 -31.12 2.17 24.00
N LEU A 126 -30.91 0.92 24.42
CA LEU A 126 -31.93 0.11 25.08
C LEU A 126 -32.28 0.74 26.44
N THR A 127 -33.54 1.14 26.59
CA THR A 127 -34.13 1.52 27.89
C THR A 127 -35.25 0.53 28.21
N GLY A 128 -35.71 0.45 29.46
CA GLY A 128 -36.58 -0.62 29.98
C GLY A 128 -37.81 -0.98 29.13
N ASP A 129 -38.34 -0.02 28.38
CA ASP A 129 -39.47 -0.20 27.45
C ASP A 129 -39.02 -0.45 26.00
N TRP A 130 -38.08 -1.37 25.78
CA TRP A 130 -37.42 -1.60 24.49
C TRP A 130 -38.27 -2.35 23.45
N LYS A 131 -39.43 -2.90 23.82
CA LYS A 131 -40.22 -3.79 22.96
C LYS A 131 -40.96 -3.08 21.82
N GLU A 132 -41.27 -1.79 21.96
CA GLU A 132 -42.10 -1.05 21.01
C GLU A 132 -41.32 0.02 20.22
N LEU A 133 -40.01 0.15 20.45
CA LEU A 133 -39.18 1.14 19.77
C LEU A 133 -38.52 0.59 18.51
N GLU A 134 -38.64 1.34 17.42
CA GLU A 134 -37.78 1.18 16.25
C GLU A 134 -36.35 1.65 16.62
N PHE A 135 -35.34 0.87 16.26
CA PHE A 135 -33.92 1.18 16.48
C PHE A 135 -33.22 1.50 15.16
N LYS A 136 -32.22 2.39 15.23
CA LYS A 136 -31.40 2.69 14.06
C LYS A 136 -30.48 1.50 13.79
N GLU A 137 -30.41 1.05 12.54
CA GLU A 137 -29.46 0.01 12.16
C GLU A 137 -28.03 0.41 12.56
N TYR A 138 -27.37 -0.48 13.30
CA TYR A 138 -26.02 -0.26 13.79
C TYR A 138 -25.02 -0.45 12.65
N ASN A 139 -24.09 0.49 12.50
CA ASN A 139 -23.07 0.41 11.46
C ASN A 139 -21.90 -0.47 11.91
N PHE A 140 -21.96 -1.78 11.61
CA PHE A 140 -20.90 -2.74 11.93
C PHE A 140 -19.57 -2.48 11.20
N ASN A 141 -19.59 -1.71 10.11
CA ASN A 141 -18.37 -1.34 9.38
C ASN A 141 -17.63 -0.15 10.00
N ALA A 142 -18.22 0.52 10.99
CA ALA A 142 -17.55 1.60 11.71
C ALA A 142 -16.67 1.03 12.83
N LYS A 143 -15.47 1.61 13.01
CA LYS A 143 -14.68 1.35 14.21
C LYS A 143 -15.38 1.97 15.41
N GLY A 144 -15.56 1.18 16.46
CA GLY A 144 -16.08 1.67 17.73
C GLY A 144 -15.14 2.71 18.37
N PRO A 145 -15.62 3.47 19.36
CA PRO A 145 -14.76 4.36 20.13
C PRO A 145 -13.62 3.55 20.75
N PRO A 146 -12.38 4.06 20.73
CA PRO A 146 -11.27 3.38 21.39
C PRO A 146 -11.55 3.32 22.90
N ALA A 147 -11.32 2.17 23.52
CA ALA A 147 -11.38 2.06 24.97
C ALA A 147 -10.29 2.94 25.61
N GLU A 148 -10.63 3.66 26.66
CA GLU A 148 -9.64 4.41 27.44
C GLU A 148 -8.76 3.42 28.21
N ALA A 149 -7.53 3.23 27.72
CA ALA A 149 -6.52 2.39 28.36
C ALA A 149 -5.27 3.21 28.68
N GLY A 150 -4.56 2.84 29.75
CA GLY A 150 -3.24 3.39 30.04
C GLY A 150 -2.24 2.99 28.95
N HIS A 151 -1.39 3.93 28.52
CA HIS A 151 -0.40 3.69 27.47
C HIS A 151 1.00 3.54 28.08
N LEU A 152 1.65 2.40 27.83
CA LEU A 152 3.08 2.24 28.11
C LEU A 152 3.91 2.84 26.96
N HIS A 153 4.98 3.55 27.29
CA HIS A 153 5.89 4.10 26.29
C HIS A 153 6.47 2.99 25.38
N PRO A 154 6.44 3.12 24.04
CA PRO A 154 6.87 2.08 23.12
C PRO A 154 8.30 1.56 23.37
N LEU A 155 9.23 2.46 23.72
CA LEU A 155 10.61 2.09 24.07
C LEU A 155 10.68 1.21 25.33
N LEU A 156 9.85 1.47 26.34
CA LEU A 156 9.82 0.66 27.56
C LEU A 156 9.23 -0.72 27.28
N LYS A 157 8.20 -0.79 26.41
CA LYS A 157 7.64 -2.06 25.94
C LYS A 157 8.66 -2.90 25.16
N ALA A 158 9.42 -2.26 24.27
CA ALA A 158 10.48 -2.91 23.50
C ALA A 158 11.67 -3.31 24.36
N ARG A 159 11.96 -2.54 25.41
CA ARG A 159 13.02 -2.84 26.39
C ARG A 159 12.71 -4.12 27.16
N ILE A 160 11.46 -4.32 27.62
CA ILE A 160 11.07 -5.46 28.47
C ILE A 160 11.17 -6.82 27.75
N GLY A 161 10.76 -6.90 26.47
CA GLY A 161 10.73 -8.14 25.68
C GLY A 161 12.03 -8.98 25.72
N PRO A 162 13.20 -8.43 25.36
CA PRO A 162 14.45 -9.17 25.37
C PRO A 162 14.88 -9.61 26.78
N TYR A 163 14.58 -8.84 27.83
CA TYR A 163 14.89 -9.27 29.20
C TYR A 163 14.02 -10.45 29.64
N ILE A 164 12.73 -10.47 29.30
CA ILE A 164 11.85 -11.61 29.59
C ILE A 164 12.36 -12.87 28.88
N TYR A 165 12.75 -12.76 27.61
CA TYR A 165 13.31 -13.87 26.85
C TYR A 165 14.64 -14.38 27.44
N GLN A 166 15.54 -13.47 27.81
CA GLN A 166 16.82 -13.82 28.45
C GLN A 166 16.61 -14.52 29.80
N LEU A 167 15.66 -14.04 30.62
CA LEU A 167 15.29 -14.69 31.87
C LEU A 167 14.76 -16.11 31.65
N HIS A 168 13.89 -16.30 30.65
CA HIS A 168 13.35 -17.61 30.31
C HIS A 168 14.44 -18.59 29.82
N LEU A 169 15.34 -18.12 28.95
CA LEU A 169 16.51 -18.88 28.49
C LEU A 169 17.47 -19.22 29.63
N ALA A 170 17.72 -18.28 30.54
CA ALA A 170 18.58 -18.50 31.70
C ALA A 170 17.97 -19.56 32.62
N PHE A 171 16.66 -19.54 32.87
CA PHE A 171 15.99 -20.57 33.67
C PHE A 171 16.11 -21.96 33.03
N ASN A 172 15.89 -22.07 31.72
CA ASN A 172 16.03 -23.34 30.99
C ASN A 172 17.50 -23.82 30.87
N LYS A 173 18.46 -22.90 30.71
CA LYS A 173 19.89 -23.23 30.64
C LYS A 173 20.50 -23.55 32.00
N CYS A 174 20.07 -22.91 33.09
CA CYS A 174 20.54 -23.22 34.43
C CYS A 174 20.17 -24.65 34.85
N HIS A 175 19.04 -25.20 34.38
CA HIS A 175 18.75 -26.63 34.51
C HIS A 175 19.73 -27.53 33.73
N LEU A 176 20.29 -27.05 32.61
CA LEU A 176 21.23 -27.81 31.77
C LEU A 176 22.70 -27.69 32.23
N ILE A 177 23.09 -26.56 32.82
CA ILE A 177 24.49 -26.27 33.19
C ILE A 177 24.91 -27.01 34.46
N VAL A 178 23.99 -27.36 35.37
CA VAL A 178 24.31 -28.18 36.55
C VAL A 178 24.83 -29.58 36.15
N TYR A 179 24.51 -30.07 34.96
CA TYR A 179 24.88 -31.42 34.50
C TYR A 179 26.21 -31.52 33.73
N MET A 180 26.88 -30.41 33.38
CA MET A 180 27.93 -30.42 32.34
C MET A 180 29.31 -29.86 32.73
N GLU A 181 29.64 -29.68 34.01
CA GLU A 181 31.02 -29.37 34.43
C GLU A 181 31.56 -30.34 35.50
N LEU A 182 31.87 -31.57 35.10
CA LEU A 182 32.66 -32.51 35.90
C LEU A 182 33.95 -33.02 35.21
N LYS A 183 34.35 -32.46 34.08
CA LYS A 183 35.59 -32.87 33.42
C LYS A 183 36.24 -31.71 32.68
N PHE A 184 36.91 -30.77 33.36
CA PHE A 184 37.99 -30.01 32.71
C PHE A 184 38.95 -29.22 33.63
N LEU A 185 39.03 -29.51 34.93
CA LEU A 185 40.11 -29.00 35.78
C LEU A 185 40.56 -30.10 36.74
N GLY A 186 41.75 -30.66 36.49
CA GLY A 186 42.37 -31.67 37.34
C GLY A 186 42.74 -31.12 38.71
N LEU A 187 41.79 -31.13 39.64
CA LEU A 187 41.99 -30.92 41.07
C LEU A 187 41.13 -31.93 41.84
N ILE A 188 41.85 -32.91 42.39
CA ILE A 188 41.62 -33.77 43.56
C ILE A 188 40.19 -33.78 44.15
N LEU A 189 39.65 -35.00 44.22
CA LEU A 189 38.40 -35.45 44.85
C LEU A 189 38.09 -34.80 46.21
N TYR A 190 36.83 -34.37 46.38
CA TYR A 190 36.12 -34.49 47.64
C TYR A 190 34.71 -35.04 47.39
N SER A 191 34.49 -36.28 47.80
CA SER A 191 33.14 -36.86 47.92
C SER A 191 32.49 -36.27 49.17
N GLY A 192 31.62 -35.28 48.97
CA GLY A 192 30.61 -34.93 49.96
C GLY A 192 29.28 -35.54 49.52
N GLU A 193 28.85 -36.61 50.16
CA GLU A 193 27.50 -37.14 49.98
C GLU A 193 26.50 -36.05 50.39
N THR A 194 25.75 -35.54 49.42
CA THR A 194 24.53 -34.80 49.69
C THR A 194 23.37 -35.70 49.28
N THR A 195 22.89 -36.48 50.23
CA THR A 195 21.59 -37.13 50.14
C THR A 195 20.53 -36.04 50.23
N ILE A 196 19.88 -35.75 49.10
CA ILE A 196 18.63 -35.00 49.09
C ILE A 196 17.53 -36.04 49.06
N GLU A 197 16.93 -36.33 50.21
CA GLU A 197 15.66 -37.06 50.25
C GLU A 197 14.55 -36.12 49.77
N GLU A 198 14.00 -36.41 48.59
CA GLU A 198 12.77 -35.77 48.12
C GLU A 198 11.57 -36.36 48.87
N HIS A 199 11.05 -35.62 49.85
CA HIS A 199 9.70 -35.89 50.35
C HIS A 199 8.71 -34.97 49.63
N ILE A 200 8.05 -35.52 48.61
CA ILE A 200 6.92 -34.87 47.95
C ILE A 200 5.73 -34.94 48.91
N SER A 201 5.33 -33.80 49.48
CA SER A 201 4.03 -33.66 50.13
C SER A 201 2.97 -33.40 49.05
N SER A 202 1.81 -34.03 49.19
CA SER A 202 0.72 -34.11 48.20
C SER A 202 0.05 -32.79 47.82
N ASP A 203 0.43 -31.68 48.45
CA ASP A 203 -0.34 -30.44 48.40
C ASP A 203 0.48 -29.32 47.74
N GLY A 204 0.90 -29.53 46.49
CA GLY A 204 1.09 -28.52 45.43
C GLY A 204 1.89 -27.22 45.68
N TRP A 205 2.57 -27.04 46.82
CA TRP A 205 3.31 -25.82 47.16
C TRP A 205 4.74 -26.15 47.59
N CYS A 206 5.73 -25.84 46.74
CA CYS A 206 7.14 -25.87 47.13
C CYS A 206 7.50 -24.60 47.91
N VAL A 207 7.65 -24.75 49.23
CA VAL A 207 8.22 -23.73 50.12
C VAL A 207 9.75 -23.80 50.02
N LEU A 208 10.38 -22.74 49.48
CA LEU A 208 11.84 -22.60 49.48
C LEU A 208 12.29 -22.21 50.91
N ARG A 209 12.79 -23.17 51.70
CA ARG A 209 13.46 -22.88 52.98
C ARG A 209 14.98 -22.68 52.78
N ARG A 210 15.53 -21.68 53.49
CA ARG A 210 16.94 -21.28 53.48
C ARG A 210 17.90 -22.47 53.63
N CYS A 211 18.89 -22.55 52.72
CA CYS A 211 20.06 -23.38 52.88
C CYS A 211 21.03 -22.69 53.85
N GLN A 212 21.17 -23.20 55.07
CA GLN A 212 22.29 -22.82 55.95
C GLN A 212 23.52 -23.65 55.54
N GLN A 213 24.61 -22.96 55.24
CA GLN A 213 25.92 -23.57 55.03
C GLN A 213 26.74 -23.38 56.31
N THR A 214 26.95 -24.45 57.08
CA THR A 214 27.83 -24.41 58.25
C THR A 214 29.26 -24.56 57.77
N ILE A 215 30.02 -23.45 57.77
CA ILE A 215 31.43 -23.43 57.40
C ILE A 215 32.26 -23.64 58.67
N SER A 216 32.93 -24.78 58.79
CA SER A 216 33.96 -24.99 59.83
C SER A 216 35.34 -24.76 59.22
N LEU A 217 36.01 -23.69 59.66
CA LEU A 217 37.40 -23.38 59.34
C LEU A 217 38.32 -24.07 60.36
N LYS A 218 39.38 -24.74 59.89
CA LYS A 218 40.47 -25.21 60.76
C LYS A 218 41.76 -24.55 60.29
N ALA A 219 42.36 -23.74 61.17
CA ALA A 219 43.64 -23.08 60.94
C ALA A 219 44.78 -24.09 61.11
N GLY A 220 45.80 -23.98 60.27
CA GLY A 220 46.97 -24.85 60.29
C GLY A 220 47.94 -24.52 61.43
N SER A 221 48.51 -25.58 62.00
CA SER A 221 49.94 -25.74 62.26
C SER A 221 50.31 -27.16 61.83
#